data_AF-A0A2T9YJG7-F1
#
_entry.id   AF-A0A2T9YJG7-F1
#
_cell.length_a   1.000
_cell.length_b   1.000
_cell.length_c   1.000
_cell.angle_alpha   90.00
_cell.angle_beta   90.00
_cell.angle_gamma   90.00
#
_symmetry.space_group_name_H-M   'P 1'
#
loop_
_entity.id
_entity.type
_entity.pdbx_description
1 polymer ?
#
loop_
_entity_poly.entity_id
_entity_poly.type
_entity_poly.pdbx_seq_one_letter_code
_entity_poly.pdbx_strand_id
1 'polypeptide(L)'
;MNGSNQRSTRGSTGRGGGQRGRGGNQGHNRGKQGTETKKVRQIVFDLNKYIDKMICVKFLGGREVTGLLKGFDQLQNMVLDDSVEQTRDSENFEFANGTTRNLGLLVCRGPSVIAISPLDGSEEIENPFLQTDE
;
A
#
# COMPACT_ATOMS: atom_id res chain seq x y z
N MET A 1 29.12 -12.89 65.52
CA MET A 1 28.36 -14.04 66.08
C MET A 1 27.85 -14.85 64.89
N ASN A 2 28.62 -15.87 64.48
CA ASN A 2 28.34 -17.31 64.66
C ASN A 2 27.16 -17.79 63.79
N GLY A 3 27.24 -18.80 62.92
CA GLY A 3 28.30 -19.74 62.60
C GLY A 3 27.80 -20.88 61.68
N SER A 4 28.75 -21.70 61.23
CA SER A 4 28.71 -23.14 60.82
C SER A 4 27.84 -23.60 59.63
N ASN A 5 28.44 -24.14 58.54
CA ASN A 5 28.94 -25.53 58.29
C ASN A 5 27.78 -26.42 57.72
N GLN A 6 27.87 -27.16 56.60
CA GLN A 6 28.70 -28.36 56.36
C GLN A 6 28.67 -28.79 54.87
N ARG A 7 29.75 -29.47 54.43
CA ARG A 7 29.90 -30.23 53.17
C ARG A 7 29.17 -31.58 53.21
N SER A 8 28.82 -32.13 52.05
CA SER A 8 29.00 -33.57 51.78
C SER A 8 29.15 -33.89 50.28
N THR A 9 30.06 -34.82 50.04
CA THR A 9 30.55 -35.40 48.78
C THR A 9 29.82 -36.72 48.46
N ARG A 10 29.70 -37.11 47.17
CA ARG A 10 30.20 -38.39 46.57
C ARG A 10 29.39 -38.88 45.36
N GLY A 11 30.14 -39.50 44.44
CA GLY A 11 29.69 -40.58 43.54
C GLY A 11 29.51 -40.14 42.09
N SER A 12 29.88 -40.89 41.05
CA SER A 12 30.68 -42.10 40.86
C SER A 12 30.79 -42.28 39.34
N THR A 13 32.00 -42.52 38.85
CA THR A 13 32.38 -43.46 37.79
C THR A 13 31.35 -43.84 36.70
N GLY A 14 31.68 -43.53 35.44
CA GLY A 14 31.04 -44.08 34.24
C GLY A 14 32.02 -44.19 33.07
N ARG A 15 32.81 -45.28 33.06
CA ARG A 15 33.59 -45.75 31.90
C ARG A 15 32.62 -46.38 30.88
N GLY A 16 32.69 -45.98 29.61
CA GLY A 16 32.02 -46.67 28.51
C GLY A 16 32.78 -46.42 27.21
N GLY A 17 33.56 -47.41 26.78
CA GLY A 17 34.28 -47.41 25.51
C GLY A 17 33.36 -47.67 24.31
N GLY A 18 33.81 -47.30 23.12
CA GLY A 18 33.12 -47.58 21.87
C GLY A 18 33.89 -47.05 20.66
N GLN A 19 34.70 -47.92 20.07
CA GLN A 19 35.56 -47.69 18.92
C GLN A 19 34.76 -47.99 17.63
N ARG A 20 35.14 -47.35 16.50
CA ARG A 20 34.83 -47.72 15.09
C ARG A 20 33.38 -47.37 14.66
N GLY A 21 33.09 -46.86 13.47
CA GLY A 21 33.85 -46.58 12.26
C GLY A 21 32.85 -46.43 11.10
N ARG A 22 33.28 -45.73 10.04
CA ARG A 22 32.99 -46.03 8.63
C ARG A 22 31.52 -46.00 8.15
N GLY A 23 31.21 -44.94 7.41
CA GLY A 23 30.69 -45.01 6.03
C GLY A 23 29.32 -45.65 5.79
N GLY A 24 28.35 -44.83 5.38
CA GLY A 24 27.06 -45.30 4.89
C GLY A 24 26.28 -44.19 4.20
N ASN A 25 26.61 -43.95 2.94
CA ASN A 25 25.87 -43.11 2.02
C ASN A 25 24.46 -43.69 1.81
N GLN A 26 23.44 -43.04 2.39
CA GLN A 26 22.03 -43.32 2.06
C GLN A 26 21.37 -42.02 1.62
N GLY A 27 21.28 -41.89 0.30
CA GLY A 27 20.69 -40.77 -0.42
C GLY A 27 19.27 -40.51 0.06
N HIS A 28 19.12 -39.39 0.76
CA HIS A 28 17.81 -38.81 1.03
C HIS A 28 17.39 -38.05 -0.22
N ASN A 29 16.40 -38.62 -0.90
CA ASN A 29 15.63 -37.98 -1.95
C ASN A 29 14.93 -36.74 -1.36
N ARG A 30 15.65 -35.61 -1.29
CA ARG A 30 15.07 -34.31 -0.99
C ARG A 30 14.25 -33.90 -2.20
N GLY A 31 12.96 -34.24 -2.16
CA GLY A 31 11.96 -33.62 -3.01
C GLY A 31 12.17 -32.11 -2.96
N LYS A 32 12.47 -31.52 -4.11
CA LYS A 32 12.43 -30.07 -4.31
C LYS A 32 10.99 -29.64 -4.01
N GLN A 33 10.73 -29.22 -2.78
CA GLN A 33 9.59 -28.37 -2.49
C GLN A 33 9.80 -27.13 -3.34
N GLY A 34 9.04 -27.04 -4.43
CA GLY A 34 8.94 -25.83 -5.22
C GLY A 34 8.62 -24.70 -4.26
N THR A 35 9.54 -23.74 -4.16
CA THR A 35 9.25 -22.47 -3.53
C THR A 35 8.15 -21.84 -4.37
N GLU A 36 6.90 -21.97 -3.93
CA GLU A 36 5.81 -21.15 -4.43
C GLU A 36 6.25 -19.70 -4.27
N THR A 37 6.68 -19.10 -5.37
CA THR A 37 6.99 -17.69 -5.44
C THR A 37 5.69 -16.97 -5.10
N LYS A 38 5.58 -16.45 -3.87
CA LYS A 38 4.49 -15.57 -3.45
C LYS A 38 4.31 -14.54 -4.56
N LYS A 39 3.20 -14.62 -5.29
CA LYS A 39 2.82 -13.65 -6.30
C LYS A 39 2.79 -12.29 -5.61
N VAL A 40 3.76 -11.44 -5.92
CA VAL A 40 3.79 -10.07 -5.40
C VAL A 40 2.52 -9.40 -5.87
N ARG A 41 1.78 -8.75 -4.96
CA ARG A 41 0.61 -7.95 -5.32
C ARG A 41 1.11 -6.85 -6.24
N GLN A 42 0.80 -6.97 -7.53
CA GLN A 42 1.14 -5.96 -8.51
C GLN A 42 0.23 -4.75 -8.27
N ILE A 43 0.84 -3.57 -8.20
CA ILE A 43 0.11 -2.31 -8.23
C ILE A 43 -0.52 -2.22 -9.61
N VAL A 44 -1.85 -2.23 -9.66
CA VAL A 44 -2.62 -2.24 -10.93
C VAL A 44 -2.61 -0.86 -11.60
N PHE A 45 -2.28 0.19 -10.85
CA PHE A 45 -2.33 1.58 -11.29
C PHE A 45 -0.97 2.27 -11.20
N ASP A 46 -0.38 2.56 -12.37
CA ASP A 46 0.94 3.19 -12.46
C ASP A 46 0.81 4.71 -12.59
N LEU A 47 1.03 5.41 -11.46
CA LEU A 47 1.00 6.87 -11.38
C LEU A 47 2.17 7.55 -12.12
N ASN A 48 3.27 6.85 -12.43
CA ASN A 48 4.39 7.44 -13.15
C ASN A 48 3.96 7.96 -14.53
N LYS A 49 2.96 7.33 -15.15
CA LYS A 49 2.42 7.71 -16.47
C LYS A 49 1.73 9.07 -16.47
N TYR A 50 1.42 9.59 -15.27
CA TYR A 50 0.67 10.82 -15.05
C TYR A 50 1.50 11.91 -14.37
N ILE A 51 2.80 11.69 -14.13
CA ILE A 51 3.70 12.76 -13.68
C ILE A 51 3.67 13.91 -14.70
N ASP A 52 3.61 15.13 -14.17
CA ASP A 52 3.47 16.38 -14.91
C ASP A 52 2.24 16.41 -15.84
N LYS A 53 1.18 15.67 -15.48
CA LYS A 53 -0.14 15.77 -16.11
C LYS A 53 -1.19 16.24 -15.12
N MET A 54 -2.22 16.89 -15.67
CA MET A 54 -3.38 17.31 -14.90
C MET A 54 -4.24 16.08 -14.57
N ILE A 55 -4.49 15.87 -13.29
CA ILE A 55 -5.34 14.78 -12.80
C ILE A 55 -6.45 15.33 -11.91
N CYS A 56 -7.58 14.63 -11.89
CA CYS A 56 -8.63 14.82 -10.92
C CYS A 56 -8.55 13.74 -9.84
N VAL A 57 -8.58 14.16 -8.58
CA VAL A 57 -8.57 13.31 -7.39
C VAL A 57 -9.85 13.53 -6.62
N LYS A 58 -10.61 12.45 -6.43
CA LYS A 58 -11.82 12.45 -5.60
C LYS A 58 -11.50 11.84 -4.25
N PHE A 59 -12.01 12.46 -3.19
CA PHE A 59 -11.79 12.04 -1.81
C PHE A 59 -13.07 11.50 -1.18
N LEU A 60 -12.91 10.69 -0.14
CA LEU A 60 -13.97 10.39 0.82
C LEU A 60 -14.56 11.71 1.36
N GLY A 61 -15.89 11.77 1.45
CA GLY A 61 -16.60 13.00 1.80
C GLY A 61 -16.92 13.91 0.62
N GLY A 62 -16.65 13.46 -0.62
CA GLY A 62 -17.14 14.14 -1.83
C GLY A 62 -16.27 15.28 -2.33
N ARG A 63 -15.13 15.56 -1.71
CA ARG A 63 -14.23 16.61 -2.20
C ARG A 63 -13.58 16.17 -3.50
N GLU A 64 -13.47 17.11 -4.44
CA GLU A 64 -12.87 16.87 -5.75
C GLU A 64 -11.82 17.95 -5.99
N VAL A 65 -10.60 17.52 -6.29
CA VAL A 65 -9.47 18.42 -6.54
C VAL A 65 -8.82 18.07 -7.86
N THR A 66 -8.60 19.08 -8.68
CA THR A 66 -7.80 18.96 -9.91
C THR A 66 -6.45 19.61 -9.68
N GLY A 67 -5.37 19.00 -10.17
CA GLY A 67 -4.02 19.56 -10.05
C GLY A 67 -2.98 18.79 -10.84
N LEU A 68 -1.80 19.40 -11.00
CA LEU A 68 -0.68 18.86 -11.75
C LEU A 68 0.11 17.87 -10.88
N LEU A 69 0.16 16.60 -11.24
CA LEU A 69 0.84 15.60 -10.42
C LEU A 69 2.36 15.77 -10.47
N LYS A 70 2.96 16.15 -9.34
CA LYS A 70 4.42 16.32 -9.20
C LYS A 70 5.14 15.12 -8.60
N GLY A 71 4.43 14.32 -7.82
CA GLY A 71 5.03 13.15 -7.18
C GLY A 71 4.00 12.34 -6.42
N PHE A 72 4.37 11.10 -6.12
CA PHE A 72 3.55 10.20 -5.34
C PHE A 72 4.40 9.18 -4.59
N ASP A 73 3.78 8.43 -3.68
CA ASP A 73 4.42 7.33 -2.96
C ASP A 73 3.63 6.01 -3.06
N GLN A 74 4.13 4.96 -2.40
CA GLN A 74 3.52 3.62 -2.41
C GLN A 74 2.15 3.58 -1.73
N LEU A 75 1.82 4.56 -0.88
CA LEU A 75 0.53 4.69 -0.21
C LEU A 75 -0.45 5.55 -1.02
N GLN A 76 -0.06 5.95 -2.23
CA GLN A 76 -0.81 6.88 -3.08
C GLN A 76 -1.04 8.24 -2.42
N ASN A 77 -0.15 8.65 -1.50
CA ASN A 77 -0.04 10.08 -1.21
C ASN A 77 0.49 10.77 -2.46
N MET A 78 -0.06 11.93 -2.79
CA MET A 78 0.28 12.65 -4.02
C MET A 78 0.60 14.10 -3.71
N VAL A 79 1.53 14.67 -4.47
CA VAL A 79 1.80 16.11 -4.46
C VAL A 79 1.22 16.68 -5.74
N LEU A 80 0.27 17.60 -5.60
CA LEU A 80 -0.37 18.30 -6.70
C LEU A 80 0.04 19.77 -6.68
N ASP A 81 0.45 20.28 -7.83
CA ASP A 81 0.73 21.70 -8.05
C ASP A 81 -0.45 22.37 -8.77
N ASP A 82 -0.56 23.70 -8.65
CA ASP A 82 -1.68 24.50 -9.20
C ASP A 82 -3.07 23.89 -8.89
N SER A 83 -3.22 23.38 -7.67
CA SER A 83 -4.40 22.62 -7.26
C SER A 83 -5.63 23.51 -7.10
N VAL A 84 -6.77 23.03 -7.59
CA VAL A 84 -8.08 23.68 -7.52
C VAL A 84 -9.11 22.70 -6.97
N GLU A 85 -9.77 23.06 -5.87
CA GLU A 85 -10.89 22.30 -5.31
C GLU A 85 -12.20 22.74 -5.96
N GLN A 86 -13.03 21.77 -6.37
CA GLN A 86 -14.42 21.99 -6.73
C GLN A 86 -15.28 21.93 -5.47
N THR A 87 -15.87 23.07 -5.09
CA THR A 87 -16.66 23.17 -3.86
C THR A 87 -18.04 22.56 -4.09
N ARG A 88 -18.52 21.83 -3.09
CA ARG A 88 -19.91 21.35 -3.05
C ARG A 88 -20.74 22.25 -2.15
N ASP A 89 -22.00 22.43 -2.53
CA ASP A 89 -22.96 23.12 -1.69
C ASP A 89 -23.28 22.23 -0.48
N SER A 90 -23.31 22.85 0.70
CA SER A 90 -23.60 22.17 1.96
C SER A 90 -25.04 21.67 2.06
N GLU A 91 -25.98 22.24 1.31
CA GLU A 91 -27.41 21.92 1.46
C GLU A 91 -27.89 20.81 0.53
N ASN A 92 -27.42 20.78 -0.72
CA ASN A 92 -27.91 19.82 -1.73
C ASN A 92 -26.85 18.80 -2.18
N PHE A 93 -25.60 18.89 -1.67
CA PHE A 93 -24.47 18.04 -2.05
C PHE A 93 -24.11 18.06 -3.55
N GLU A 94 -24.70 18.96 -4.32
CA GLU A 94 -24.32 19.21 -5.71
C GLU A 94 -23.05 20.06 -5.76
N PHE A 95 -22.37 20.05 -6.91
CA PHE A 95 -21.30 21.02 -7.13
C PHE A 95 -21.91 22.41 -7.10
N ALA A 96 -21.42 23.27 -6.20
CA ALA A 96 -21.97 24.60 -6.01
C ALA A 96 -21.65 25.45 -7.24
N ASN A 97 -22.51 25.45 -8.28
CA ASN A 97 -22.47 26.32 -9.46
C ASN A 97 -21.07 26.85 -9.85
N GLY A 98 -20.10 25.95 -10.07
CA GLY A 98 -18.74 26.30 -10.52
C GLY A 98 -17.87 27.05 -9.50
N THR A 99 -18.19 27.03 -8.21
CA THR A 99 -17.36 27.64 -7.17
C THR A 99 -16.10 26.81 -6.92
N THR A 100 -15.02 27.25 -7.54
CA THR A 100 -13.69 26.69 -7.35
C THR A 100 -12.92 27.42 -6.26
N ARG A 101 -12.07 26.69 -5.53
CA ARG A 101 -11.11 27.26 -4.58
C ARG A 101 -9.68 26.91 -4.98
N ASN A 102 -8.85 27.91 -5.21
CA ASN A 102 -7.42 27.71 -5.47
C ASN A 102 -6.69 27.33 -4.18
N LEU A 103 -5.91 26.26 -4.24
CA LEU A 103 -5.11 25.72 -3.15
C LEU A 103 -3.60 25.82 -3.42
N GLY A 104 -3.19 25.92 -4.70
CA GLY A 104 -1.78 25.96 -5.07
C GLY A 104 -1.10 24.60 -4.87
N LEU A 105 -0.04 24.55 -4.06
CA LEU A 105 0.64 23.30 -3.75
C LEU A 105 -0.11 22.51 -2.66
N LEU A 106 -0.60 21.32 -3.01
CA LEU A 106 -1.37 20.45 -2.14
C LEU A 106 -0.69 19.09 -1.97
N VAL A 107 -0.75 18.55 -0.76
CA VAL A 107 -0.42 17.14 -0.49
C VAL A 107 -1.72 16.37 -0.22
N CYS A 108 -2.03 15.44 -1.11
CA CYS A 108 -3.19 14.55 -1.02
C CYS A 108 -2.85 13.32 -0.18
N ARG A 109 -3.72 12.96 0.76
CA ARG A 109 -3.54 11.79 1.63
C ARG A 109 -4.19 10.55 1.00
N GLY A 110 -3.36 9.59 0.57
CA GLY A 110 -3.77 8.37 -0.14
C GLY A 110 -4.90 7.58 0.53
N PRO A 111 -4.89 7.36 1.87
CA PRO A 111 -5.99 6.69 2.57
C PRO A 111 -7.39 7.28 2.38
N SER A 112 -7.49 8.55 1.97
CA SER A 112 -8.76 9.24 1.73
C SER A 112 -9.16 9.32 0.26
N VAL A 113 -8.31 8.83 -0.66
CA VAL A 113 -8.56 8.87 -2.09
C VAL A 113 -9.51 7.76 -2.48
N ILE A 114 -10.55 8.10 -3.26
CA ILE A 114 -11.52 7.14 -3.79
C ILE A 114 -11.35 6.92 -5.30
N ALA A 115 -10.91 7.94 -6.03
CA ALA A 115 -10.70 7.85 -7.48
C ALA A 115 -9.60 8.83 -7.93
N ILE A 116 -8.88 8.41 -8.95
CA ILE A 116 -7.88 9.20 -9.66
C ILE A 116 -8.18 9.05 -11.15
N SER A 117 -8.37 10.15 -11.86
CA SER A 117 -8.57 10.15 -13.32
C SER A 117 -7.69 11.21 -13.98
N PRO A 118 -7.13 10.94 -15.17
CA PRO A 118 -6.55 12.00 -15.98
C PRO A 118 -7.66 12.98 -16.38
N LEU A 119 -7.30 14.27 -16.48
CA LEU A 119 -8.22 15.26 -17.05
C LEU A 119 -8.24 15.21 -18.59
N ASP A 120 -7.13 14.76 -19.18
CA ASP A 120 -7.01 14.56 -20.62
C ASP A 120 -7.92 13.41 -21.07
N GLY A 121 -8.76 13.67 -22.08
CA GLY A 121 -9.76 12.74 -22.58
C GLY A 121 -11.01 12.57 -21.71
N SER A 122 -11.20 13.39 -20.67
CA SER A 122 -12.44 13.44 -19.90
C SER A 122 -13.22 14.71 -20.24
N GLU A 123 -14.50 14.56 -20.57
CA GLU A 123 -15.43 15.67 -20.77
C GLU A 123 -16.76 15.37 -20.09
N GLU A 124 -17.46 16.44 -19.68
CA GLU A 124 -18.82 16.33 -19.20
C GLU A 124 -19.76 16.15 -20.40
N ILE A 125 -20.60 15.12 -20.34
CA ILE A 125 -21.56 14.79 -21.39
C ILE A 125 -22.97 14.83 -20.81
N GLU A 126 -23.95 15.15 -21.66
CA GLU A 126 -25.35 14.93 -21.34
C GLU A 126 -25.62 13.43 -21.12
N ASN A 127 -26.69 13.12 -20.39
CA ASN A 127 -27.05 11.75 -20.09
C ASN A 127 -27.26 10.95 -21.41
N PRO A 128 -26.39 9.97 -21.74
CA PRO A 128 -26.42 9.29 -23.04
C PRO A 128 -27.56 8.26 -23.15
N PHE A 129 -28.35 8.09 -22.08
CA PHE A 129 -29.47 7.14 -22.02
C PHE A 129 -30.83 7.83 -22.08
N LEU A 130 -30.87 9.16 -22.23
CA LEU A 130 -32.11 9.83 -22.59
C LEU A 130 -32.52 9.33 -23.98
N GLN A 131 -33.69 8.70 -24.06
CA GLN A 131 -34.26 8.36 -25.36
C GLN A 131 -34.52 9.68 -26.08
N THR A 132 -33.89 9.88 -27.23
CA THR A 132 -34.34 10.91 -28.18
C THR A 132 -35.74 10.48 -28.62
N ASP A 133 -36.76 11.19 -28.16
CA ASP A 133 -38.11 11.01 -28.67
C ASP A 133 -38.08 11.26 -30.19
N GLU A 134 -38.35 10.22 -30.99
CA GLU A 134 -38.66 10.36 -32.43
C GLU A 134 -40.07 10.94 -32.63
#